data_AF-A0A2N4WQR9-F1
#
_entry.id   AF-A0A2N4WQR9-F1
#
_cell.length_a   1.000
_cell.length_b   1.000
_cell.length_c   1.000
_cell.angle_alpha   90.00
_cell.angle_beta   90.00
_cell.angle_gamma   90.00
#
_symmetry.space_group_name_H-M   'P 1'
#
loop_
_entity.id
_entity.type
_entity.pdbx_description
1 polymer ?
#
loop_
_entity_poly.entity_id
_entity_poly.type
_entity_poly.pdbx_seq_one_letter_code
_entity_poly.pdbx_strand_id
1 'polypeptide(L)' 'MIDYFAYALGHGLLAIALLRLMLRDGLDADPLIGELKAETEGNRKANRASGRNAAGRAKTGGHDEAEGKPPADA' A
#
# COMPACT_ATOMS: atom_id res chain seq x y z
N MET A 1 48.79 -28.93 15.85
CA MET A 1 48.34 -27.57 15.45
C MET A 1 47.10 -27.64 14.57
N ILE A 2 46.11 -28.45 14.97
CA ILE A 2 44.86 -28.68 14.22
C ILE A 2 43.81 -27.60 14.54
N ASP A 3 44.09 -26.79 15.56
CA ASP A 3 43.18 -25.83 16.18
C ASP A 3 42.86 -24.64 15.24
N TYR A 4 43.79 -24.27 14.36
CA TYR A 4 43.56 -23.22 13.36
C TYR A 4 42.54 -23.63 12.30
N PHE A 5 42.55 -24.89 11.88
CA PHE A 5 41.57 -25.39 10.91
C PHE A 5 40.17 -25.41 11.51
N ALA A 6 40.03 -25.88 12.76
CA ALA A 6 38.76 -25.89 13.46
C ALA A 6 38.22 -24.46 13.66
N TYR A 7 39.10 -23.52 14.03
CA TYR A 7 38.73 -22.12 14.23
C TYR A 7 38.31 -21.45 12.92
N ALA A 8 39.10 -21.62 11.85
CA ALA A 8 38.80 -21.07 10.53
C ALA A 8 37.50 -21.66 9.94
N LEU A 9 37.29 -22.97 10.13
CA LEU A 9 36.06 -23.64 9.69
C LEU A 9 34.85 -23.14 10.47
N GLY A 10 34.95 -23.04 11.80
CA GLY A 10 33.88 -22.49 12.63
C GLY A 10 33.49 -21.06 12.24
N HIS A 11 34.49 -20.20 12.01
CA HIS A 11 34.28 -18.81 11.57
C HIS A 11 33.70 -18.74 10.16
N GLY A 12 34.19 -19.57 9.23
CA GLY A 12 33.67 -19.65 7.87
C GLY A 12 32.21 -20.07 7.85
N LEU A 13 31.84 -21.10 8.62
CA LEU A 13 30.46 -21.55 8.74
C LEU A 13 29.56 -20.48 9.37
N LEU A 14 30.04 -19.78 10.40
CA LEU A 14 29.33 -18.65 11.01
C LEU A 14 29.09 -17.50 10.02
N ALA A 15 30.11 -17.12 9.25
CA ALA A 15 29.99 -16.08 8.24
C ALA A 15 28.97 -16.47 7.15
N ILE A 16 28.98 -17.72 6.69
CA ILE A 16 28.02 -18.22 5.71
C ILE A 16 26.60 -18.23 6.29
N ALA A 17 26.43 -18.65 7.55
CA ALA A 17 25.13 -18.65 8.22
C ALA A 17 24.56 -17.23 8.35
N LEU A 18 25.41 -16.26 8.74
CA LEU A 18 25.01 -14.86 8.83
C LEU A 18 24.66 -14.28 7.45
N LEU A 19 25.45 -14.58 6.43
CA LEU A 19 25.18 -14.16 5.05
C LEU A 19 23.83 -14.72 4.56
N ARG A 20 23.59 -16.01 4.78
CA ARG A 20 22.31 -16.67 4.47
C ARG A 20 21.13 -16.03 5.19
N LEU A 21 21.31 -15.63 6.45
CA LEU A 21 20.27 -14.96 7.23
C LEU A 21 19.98 -13.56 6.65
N MET A 22 21.00 -12.76 6.38
CA MET A 22 20.87 -11.43 5.78
C MET A 22 20.20 -11.45 4.40
N LEU A 23 20.49 -12.47 3.59
CA LEU A 23 19.88 -12.66 2.27
C LEU A 23 18.53 -13.40 2.32
N ARG A 24 18.02 -13.72 3.52
CA ARG A 24 16.77 -14.45 3.66
C ARG A 24 15.60 -13.56 3.26
N ASP A 25 14.78 -14.08 2.35
CA ASP A 25 13.52 -13.43 1.99
C ASP A 25 12.65 -13.21 3.23
N GLY A 26 12.11 -11.99 3.33
CA GLY A 26 11.25 -11.59 4.45
C GLY A 26 11.98 -11.34 5.76
N LEU A 27 13.32 -11.24 5.77
CA LEU A 27 14.04 -10.80 6.97
C LEU A 27 13.58 -9.41 7.44
N ASP A 28 13.37 -8.49 6.49
CA ASP A 28 12.88 -7.12 6.75
C ASP A 28 11.35 -6.99 6.59
N ALA A 29 10.63 -8.11 6.43
CA ALA A 29 9.18 -8.08 6.34
C ALA A 29 8.57 -7.97 7.74
N ASP A 30 8.22 -6.75 8.14
CA ASP A 30 7.46 -6.49 9.34
C ASP A 30 5.96 -6.78 9.10
N PRO A 31 5.34 -7.74 9.81
CA PRO A 31 3.91 -8.03 9.70
C PRO A 31 3.02 -6.80 9.89
N LEU A 32 3.38 -5.90 10.82
CA LEU A 32 2.59 -4.71 11.13
C LEU A 32 2.61 -3.72 9.97
N ILE A 33 3.76 -3.52 9.32
CA ILE A 33 3.88 -2.71 8.10
C ILE A 33 3.02 -3.30 6.98
N GLY A 34 2.93 -4.64 6.89
CA GLY A 34 2.07 -5.34 5.94
C GLY A 34 0.58 -5.03 6.17
N GLU A 35 0.13 -5.09 7.42
CA GLU A 35 -1.25 -4.78 7.80
C GLU A 35 -1.61 -3.31 7.50
N LEU A 36 -0.75 -2.36 7.86
CA LEU A 36 -0.97 -0.94 7.56
C LEU A 36 -1.02 -0.66 6.04
N LYS A 37 -0.19 -1.34 5.24
CA LYS A 37 -0.25 -1.23 3.77
C LYS A 37 -1.59 -1.74 3.23
N ALA A 38 -2.06 -2.89 3.71
CA ALA A 38 -3.34 -3.44 3.29
C ALA A 38 -4.51 -2.52 3.67
N GLU A 39 -4.49 -1.97 4.89
CA GLU A 39 -5.52 -1.03 5.35
C GLU A 39 -5.53 0.27 4.53
N THR A 40 -4.36 0.87 4.27
CA THR A 40 -4.26 2.11 3.48
C THR A 40 -4.65 1.92 2.02
N GLU A 41 -4.43 0.75 1.42
CA GLU A 41 -4.93 0.41 0.08
C GLU A 41 -6.45 0.25 0.06
N GLY A 42 -7.03 -0.42 1.05
CA GLY A 42 -8.47 -0.52 1.24
C GLY A 42 -9.13 0.85 1.37
N ASN A 43 -8.55 1.73 2.20
CA ASN A 43 -9.06 3.08 2.43
C ASN A 43 -8.95 3.97 1.17
N ARG A 44 -7.86 3.86 0.41
CA ARG A 44 -7.72 4.56 -0.88
C ARG A 44 -8.78 4.12 -1.88
N LYS A 45 -9.08 2.83 -1.97
CA LYS A 45 -10.13 2.30 -2.86
C LYS A 45 -11.51 2.79 -2.45
N ALA A 46 -11.81 2.78 -1.15
CA ALA A 46 -13.09 3.27 -0.60
C ALA A 46 -13.27 4.78 -0.85
N ASN A 47 -12.23 5.58 -0.61
CA ASN A 47 -12.30 7.03 -0.80
C ASN A 47 -12.47 7.41 -2.29
N ARG A 48 -11.79 6.69 -3.20
CA ARG A 48 -11.97 6.87 -4.66
C ARG A 48 -13.38 6.52 -5.12
N ALA A 49 -14.00 5.49 -4.54
CA ALA A 49 -15.38 5.13 -4.84
C ALA A 49 -16.33 6.23 -4.35
N SER A 50 -16.19 6.68 -3.11
CA SER A 50 -17.00 7.76 -2.53
C SER A 50 -16.90 9.07 -3.34
N GLY A 51 -15.68 9.49 -3.70
CA GLY A 51 -15.45 10.70 -4.50
C GLY A 51 -16.05 10.62 -5.91
N ARG A 52 -16.00 9.46 -6.57
CA ARG A 52 -16.66 9.24 -7.87
C ARG A 52 -18.18 9.32 -7.76
N ASN A 53 -18.76 8.75 -6.71
CA ASN A 53 -20.20 8.76 -6.47
C ASN A 53 -20.70 10.18 -6.18
N ALA A 54 -19.94 10.95 -5.39
CA ALA A 54 -20.23 12.35 -5.11
C ALA A 54 -20.11 13.24 -6.36
N ALA A 55 -19.08 13.04 -7.18
CA ALA A 55 -18.91 13.76 -8.45
C ALA A 55 -20.02 13.44 -9.46
N GLY A 56 -20.48 12.19 -9.50
CA GLY A 56 -21.63 11.78 -10.32
C GLY A 56 -22.92 12.48 -9.89
N ARG A 57 -23.17 12.58 -8.58
CA ARG A 57 -24.35 13.25 -8.02
C ARG A 57 -24.36 14.76 -8.25
N ALA A 58 -23.20 15.41 -8.15
CA ALA A 58 -23.07 16.84 -8.46
C ALA A 58 -23.36 17.15 -9.94
N LYS A 59 -22.99 16.23 -10.85
CA LYS A 59 -23.26 16.38 -12.29
C LYS A 59 -24.74 16.20 -12.65
N THR A 60 -25.46 15.32 -11.95
CA THR A 60 -26.89 15.08 -12.20
C THR A 60 -27.80 16.09 -11.50
N GLY A 61 -27.40 16.63 -10.34
CA GLY A 61 -28.20 17.61 -9.59
C GLY A 61 -28.26 19.02 -10.22
N GLY A 62 -27.32 19.36 -11.12
CA GLY A 62 -27.28 20.66 -11.78
C GLY A 62 -28.04 20.76 -13.10
N HIS A 63 -28.72 19.69 -13.54
CA HIS A 63 -29.42 19.66 -14.84
C HIS A 63 -30.94 19.86 -14.72
N ASP A 64 -31.51 19.86 -13.52
CA ASP A 64 -32.96 19.99 -13.31
C ASP A 64 -33.41 21.42 -12.91
N GLU A 65 -32.51 22.37 -12.64
CA GLU A 65 -32.86 23.75 -12.23
C GLU A 65 -32.82 24.79 -13.37
N ALA A 66 -32.50 24.39 -14.60
CA ALA A 66 -32.28 25.33 -15.72
C ALA A 66 -33.36 25.32 -16.83
N GLU A 67 -34.51 24.67 -16.63
CA GLU A 67 -35.65 24.74 -17.57
C GLU A 67 -36.94 25.14 -16.85
N GLY A 68 -37.16 26.47 -16.73
CA GLY A 68 -38.29 27.03 -15.98
C GLY A 68 -38.78 28.37 -16.51
N LYS A 69 -39.10 28.43 -17.82
CA LYS A 69 -40.03 29.38 -18.48
C LYS A 69 -39.62 30.87 -18.60
N PRO A 70 -39.41 31.41 -19.83
CA PRO A 70 -39.24 32.85 -20.03
C PRO A 70 -40.56 33.62 -19.83
N PRO A 71 -40.52 34.87 -19.33
CA PRO A 71 -41.71 35.71 -19.16
C PRO A 71 -42.25 36.12 -20.53
N ALA A 72 -43.54 35.85 -20.76
CA ALA A 72 -44.29 36.42 -21.86
C ALA A 72 -44.67 37.86 -21.52
N ASP A 73 -44.20 38.78 -22.36
CA ASP A 73 -44.67 40.14 -22.66
C ASP A 73 -45.79 40.76 -21.80
N ALA A 74 -45.52 41.94 -21.24
CA ALA A 74 -46.49 42.99 -20.93
C ALA A 74 -45.83 44.38 -20.98
#